data_AF-A0AAD7T3M6-F1
#
_entry.id   AF-A0AAD7T3M6-F1
#
_cell.length_a   1.000
_cell.length_b   1.000
_cell.length_c   1.000
_cell.angle_alpha   90.00
_cell.angle_beta   90.00
_cell.angle_gamma   90.00
#
_symmetry.space_group_name_H-M   'P 1'
#
loop_
_entity.id
_entity.type
_entity.pdbx_description
1 polymer ?
#
loop_
_entity_poly.entity_id
_entity_poly.type
_entity_poly.pdbx_seq_one_letter_code
_entity_poly.pdbx_strand_id
1 'polypeptide(L)'
;MEKTRTSSRSKHPVVAAREKVVDAHRSFDHERTMENREILKEAKQLLFNTYDKIKGEELMEKVRRVEAAQGEQRYGESWRVINEMSGRKRAKEGQVAGNSPEERVNSWFTHFRNLLGTHPTVEGAEEEIPAT
;
A
#
# COMPACT_ATOMS: atom_id res chain seq x y z
N MET A 1 -10.74 -1.88 -33.73
CA MET A 1 -9.35 -1.73 -33.25
C MET A 1 -9.38 -1.74 -31.73
N GLU A 2 -9.12 -2.90 -31.15
CA GLU A 2 -9.20 -3.14 -29.71
C GLU A 2 -7.91 -2.60 -29.06
N LYS A 3 -8.04 -1.54 -28.27
CA LYS A 3 -6.91 -0.99 -27.50
C LYS A 3 -6.74 -1.86 -26.25
N THR A 4 -6.02 -2.97 -26.37
CA THR A 4 -5.51 -3.68 -25.20
C THR A 4 -4.58 -2.73 -24.44
N ARG A 5 -5.08 -2.12 -23.35
CA ARG A 5 -4.22 -1.54 -22.31
C ARG A 5 -3.48 -2.71 -21.68
N THR A 6 -2.36 -3.10 -22.29
CA THR A 6 -1.34 -3.89 -21.61
C THR A 6 -0.90 -3.06 -20.42
N SER A 7 -1.45 -3.38 -19.26
CA SER A 7 -1.08 -2.78 -17.99
C SER A 7 0.45 -2.80 -17.92
N SER A 8 1.06 -1.62 -17.82
CA SER A 8 2.50 -1.42 -17.56
C SER A 8 2.92 -1.96 -16.17
N ARG A 9 2.27 -3.02 -15.70
CA ARG A 9 2.70 -3.92 -14.63
C ARG A 9 3.89 -4.79 -15.06
N SER A 10 4.70 -4.32 -16.01
CA SER A 10 6.03 -4.84 -16.26
C SER A 10 6.87 -4.65 -15.00
N LYS A 11 6.86 -5.68 -14.14
CA LYS A 11 7.73 -5.92 -12.97
C LYS A 11 8.27 -4.64 -12.31
N HIS A 12 7.42 -4.00 -11.51
CA HIS A 12 7.81 -2.85 -10.68
C HIS A 12 9.07 -3.22 -9.87
N PRO A 13 10.12 -2.39 -9.82
CA PRO A 13 11.41 -2.75 -9.23
C PRO A 13 11.32 -3.21 -7.75
N VAL A 14 10.34 -2.69 -7.00
CA VAL A 14 10.04 -3.17 -5.63
C VAL A 14 9.60 -4.64 -5.60
N VAL A 15 8.84 -5.10 -6.60
CA VAL A 15 8.38 -6.51 -6.65
C VAL A 15 9.58 -7.43 -6.80
N ALA A 16 10.49 -7.13 -7.73
CA ALA A 16 11.72 -7.88 -7.91
C ALA A 16 12.61 -7.84 -6.65
N ALA A 17 12.72 -6.69 -5.98
CA ALA A 17 13.47 -6.58 -4.73
C ALA A 17 12.82 -7.37 -3.57
N ARG A 18 11.48 -7.42 -3.50
CA ARG A 18 10.75 -8.25 -2.52
C ARG A 18 10.95 -9.74 -2.76
N GLU A 19 10.89 -10.17 -4.02
CA GLU A 19 11.16 -11.57 -4.40
C GLU A 19 12.56 -12.00 -3.91
N LYS A 20 13.59 -11.17 -4.13
CA LYS A 20 14.94 -11.43 -3.61
C LYS A 20 15.01 -11.57 -2.09
N VAL A 21 14.26 -10.76 -1.34
CA VAL A 21 14.20 -10.88 0.13
C VAL A 21 13.54 -12.19 0.53
N VAL A 22 12.47 -12.60 -0.16
CA VAL A 22 11.78 -13.87 0.12
C VAL A 22 12.71 -15.05 -0.15
N ASP A 23 13.41 -15.05 -1.27
CA ASP A 23 14.35 -16.13 -1.62
C ASP A 23 15.51 -16.21 -0.63
N ALA A 24 16.13 -15.07 -0.30
CA ALA A 24 17.19 -15.01 0.70
C ALA A 24 16.72 -15.46 2.09
N HIS A 25 15.46 -15.15 2.45
CA HIS A 25 14.89 -15.58 3.72
C HIS A 25 14.68 -17.09 3.75
N ARG A 26 14.18 -17.69 2.66
CA ARG A 26 14.04 -19.14 2.53
C ARG A 26 15.39 -19.86 2.64
N SER A 27 16.43 -19.34 1.99
CA SER A 27 17.79 -19.89 2.08
C SER A 27 18.34 -19.80 3.51
N PHE A 28 18.10 -18.69 4.20
CA PHE A 28 18.50 -18.55 5.61
C PHE A 28 17.73 -19.48 6.56
N ASP A 29 16.44 -19.70 6.31
CA ASP A 29 15.61 -20.60 7.11
C ASP A 29 16.02 -22.07 6.90
N HIS A 30 16.43 -22.43 5.68
CA HIS A 30 16.96 -23.75 5.35
C HIS A 30 18.36 -23.97 5.95
N GLU A 31 19.26 -23.00 5.77
CA GLU A 31 20.65 -23.06 6.22
C GLU A 31 21.05 -21.77 6.93
N ARG A 32 21.14 -21.83 8.26
CA ARG A 32 21.49 -20.68 9.10
C ARG A 32 23.00 -20.42 9.15
N THR A 33 23.58 -20.11 8.01
CA THR A 33 25.00 -19.74 7.88
C THR A 33 25.18 -18.22 8.01
N MET A 34 26.40 -17.80 8.34
CA MET A 34 26.77 -16.38 8.37
C MET A 34 26.67 -15.74 6.97
N GLU A 35 26.98 -16.50 5.92
CA GLU A 35 26.84 -16.08 4.54
C GLU A 35 25.37 -15.81 4.18
N ASN A 36 24.47 -16.76 4.46
CA ASN A 36 23.02 -16.58 4.21
C ASN A 36 22.45 -15.41 5.03
N ARG A 37 22.99 -15.15 6.22
CA ARG A 37 22.63 -13.98 7.03
C ARG A 37 23.01 -12.66 6.34
N GLU A 38 24.22 -12.56 5.80
CA GLU A 38 24.64 -11.35 5.08
C GLU A 38 23.85 -11.18 3.78
N ILE A 39 23.59 -12.26 3.02
CA ILE A 39 22.74 -12.22 1.82
C ILE A 39 21.34 -11.68 2.15
N LEU A 40 20.72 -12.14 3.24
CA LEU A 40 19.41 -11.64 3.67
C LEU A 40 19.46 -10.15 4.06
N LYS A 41 20.52 -9.72 4.73
CA LYS A 41 20.72 -8.32 5.10
C LYS A 41 20.90 -7.43 3.87
N GLU A 42 21.70 -7.85 2.90
CA GLU A 42 21.90 -7.14 1.63
C GLU A 42 20.61 -7.06 0.83
N ALA A 43 19.84 -8.16 0.74
CA ALA A 43 18.55 -8.17 0.07
C ALA A 43 17.56 -7.19 0.71
N LYS A 44 17.52 -7.11 2.05
CA LYS A 44 16.69 -6.13 2.77
C LYS A 44 17.16 -4.70 2.50
N GLN A 45 18.47 -4.45 2.52
CA GLN A 45 19.02 -3.13 2.22
C GLN A 45 18.68 -2.69 0.79
N LEU A 46 18.80 -3.61 -0.18
CA LEU A 46 18.40 -3.37 -1.56
C LEU A 46 16.93 -2.98 -1.67
N LEU A 47 16.04 -3.67 -0.94
CA LEU A 47 14.61 -3.35 -0.92
C LEU A 47 14.36 -1.94 -0.36
N PHE A 48 15.01 -1.57 0.75
CA PHE A 48 14.91 -0.21 1.30
C PHE A 48 15.41 0.85 0.31
N ASN A 49 16.59 0.66 -0.25
CA ASN A 49 17.16 1.57 -1.26
C ASN A 49 16.26 1.71 -2.48
N THR A 50 15.59 0.62 -2.88
CA THR A 50 14.65 0.63 -4.01
C THR A 50 13.43 1.49 -3.70
N TYR A 51 12.89 1.43 -2.47
CA TYR A 51 11.80 2.32 -2.06
C TYR A 51 12.24 3.79 -2.07
N ASP A 52 13.41 4.10 -1.50
CA ASP A 52 13.89 5.48 -1.40
C ASP A 52 14.14 6.07 -2.79
N LYS A 53 14.71 5.28 -3.69
CA LYS A 53 14.90 5.67 -5.10
C LYS A 53 13.56 6.03 -5.76
N ILE A 54 12.57 5.15 -5.68
CA ILE A 54 11.27 5.36 -6.34
C ILE A 54 10.54 6.55 -5.74
N LYS A 55 10.53 6.69 -4.41
CA LYS A 55 9.98 7.88 -3.74
C LYS A 55 10.67 9.15 -4.22
N GLY A 56 11.98 9.12 -4.37
CA GLY A 56 12.77 10.23 -4.91
C GLY A 56 12.39 10.55 -6.36
N GLU A 57 12.26 9.54 -7.22
CA GLU A 57 11.83 9.67 -8.62
C GLU A 57 10.42 10.27 -8.74
N GLU A 58 9.45 9.77 -7.97
CA GLU A 58 8.09 10.31 -7.90
C GLU A 58 8.08 11.76 -7.43
N LEU A 59 8.89 12.11 -6.42
CA LEU A 59 8.98 13.47 -5.92
C LEU A 59 9.58 14.41 -6.97
N MET A 60 10.67 13.99 -7.64
CA MET A 60 11.28 14.75 -8.74
C MET A 60 10.32 14.94 -9.91
N GLU A 61 9.53 13.92 -10.25
CA GLU A 61 8.49 14.05 -11.28
C GLU A 61 7.45 15.11 -10.89
N LYS A 62 7.01 15.13 -9.63
CA LYS A 62 6.10 16.17 -9.14
C LYS A 62 6.72 17.57 -9.21
N VAL A 63 7.99 17.74 -8.87
CA VAL A 63 8.70 19.03 -9.02
C VAL A 63 8.70 19.47 -10.48
N ARG A 64 9.10 18.60 -11.42
CA ARG A 64 9.09 18.90 -12.86
C ARG A 64 7.70 19.30 -13.36
N ARG A 65 6.65 18.63 -12.88
CA ARG A 65 5.25 18.98 -13.21
C ARG A 65 4.86 20.37 -12.70
N VAL A 66 5.30 20.75 -11.50
CA VAL A 66 5.07 22.11 -10.97
C VAL A 66 5.79 23.15 -11.82
N GLU A 67 7.06 22.92 -12.18
CA GLU A 67 7.87 23.82 -13.01
C GLU A 67 7.26 23.99 -14.41
N ALA A 68 6.85 22.89 -15.05
CA ALA A 68 6.19 22.92 -16.35
C ALA A 68 4.86 23.69 -16.30
N ALA A 69 4.02 23.39 -15.31
CA ALA A 69 2.74 24.09 -15.13
C ALA A 69 2.94 25.59 -14.82
N GLN A 70 4.01 25.97 -14.13
CA GLN A 70 4.37 27.38 -13.92
C GLN A 70 4.77 28.05 -15.24
N GLY A 71 5.60 27.40 -16.05
CA GLY A 71 6.01 27.91 -17.37
C GLY A 71 4.84 28.10 -18.33
N GLU A 72 3.83 27.23 -18.25
CA GLU A 72 2.58 27.30 -19.02
C GLU A 72 1.50 28.21 -18.40
N GLN A 73 1.81 28.93 -17.31
CA GLN A 73 0.87 29.78 -16.56
C GLN A 73 -0.37 29.03 -16.02
N ARG A 74 -0.27 27.70 -15.84
CA ARG A 74 -1.31 26.84 -15.28
C ARG A 74 -1.23 26.78 -13.76
N TYR A 75 -1.35 27.92 -13.10
CA TYR A 75 -1.20 28.04 -11.64
C TYR A 75 -2.13 27.10 -10.85
N GLY A 76 -3.33 26.82 -11.35
CA GLY A 76 -4.25 25.87 -10.72
C GLY A 76 -3.75 24.42 -10.72
N GLU A 77 -2.99 24.02 -11.74
CA GLU A 77 -2.34 22.71 -11.81
C GLU A 77 -1.12 22.66 -10.88
N SER A 78 -0.26 23.69 -10.89
CA SER A 78 0.86 23.81 -9.95
C SER A 78 0.38 23.71 -8.49
N TRP A 79 -0.68 24.44 -8.12
CA TRP A 79 -1.24 24.37 -6.77
C TRP A 79 -1.85 23.01 -6.44
N ARG A 80 -2.41 22.30 -7.42
CA ARG A 80 -2.91 20.93 -7.20
C ARG A 80 -1.78 19.99 -6.83
N VAL A 81 -0.67 20.03 -7.58
CA VAL A 81 0.50 19.19 -7.33
C VAL A 81 1.16 19.54 -5.99
N ILE A 82 1.27 20.83 -5.65
CA ILE A 82 1.78 21.27 -4.33
C ILE A 82 0.91 20.76 -3.18
N ASN A 83 -0.42 20.82 -3.33
CA ASN A 83 -1.35 20.28 -2.31
C ASN A 83 -1.22 18.76 -2.15
N GLU A 84 -0.91 18.04 -3.24
CA GLU A 84 -0.63 16.61 -3.22
C GLU A 84 0.69 16.32 -2.50
N MET A 85 1.78 17.04 -2.83
CA MET A 85 3.10 16.88 -2.21
C MET A 85 3.08 17.19 -0.70
N SER A 86 2.39 18.25 -0.31
CA SER A 86 2.29 18.67 1.10
C SER A 86 1.30 17.85 1.93
N GLY A 87 0.49 17.00 1.30
CA GLY A 87 -0.54 16.22 1.99
C GLY A 87 -1.69 17.07 2.56
N ARG A 88 -1.80 18.35 2.22
CA ARG A 88 -2.78 19.30 2.77
C ARG A 88 -4.24 18.85 2.61
N LYS A 89 -4.53 18.05 1.56
CA LYS A 89 -5.86 17.48 1.28
C LYS A 89 -5.94 15.95 1.45
N ARG A 90 -4.95 15.32 2.09
CA ARG A 90 -5.00 13.87 2.31
C ARG A 90 -6.15 13.56 3.27
N ALA A 91 -7.00 12.61 2.90
CA ALA A 91 -8.04 12.11 3.81
C ALA A 91 -7.36 11.57 5.09
N LYS A 92 -7.96 11.83 6.24
CA LYS A 92 -7.49 11.29 7.53
C LYS A 92 -7.69 9.78 7.50
N GLU A 93 -6.60 9.03 7.32
CA GLU A 93 -6.62 7.57 7.34
C GLU A 93 -7.12 7.10 8.71
N GLY A 94 -8.07 6.15 8.72
CA GLY A 94 -8.69 5.63 9.94
C GLY A 94 -9.95 6.36 10.41
N GLN A 95 -10.37 7.47 9.77
CA GLN A 95 -11.70 8.01 10.01
C GLN A 95 -12.76 7.30 9.17
N VAL A 96 -13.75 6.73 9.84
CA VAL A 96 -14.96 6.23 9.19
C VAL A 96 -15.81 7.44 8.80
N ALA A 97 -16.32 7.46 7.56
CA ALA A 97 -17.22 8.50 7.09
C ALA A 97 -18.53 8.50 7.91
N GLY A 98 -18.99 9.68 8.30
CA GLY A 98 -20.25 9.86 9.04
C GLY A 98 -20.28 11.20 9.79
N ASN A 99 -21.41 11.89 9.72
CA ASN A 99 -21.65 13.19 10.34
C ASN A 99 -21.94 13.07 11.84
N SER A 100 -22.26 11.86 12.34
CA SER A 100 -22.44 11.55 13.76
C SER A 100 -21.66 10.31 14.20
N PRO A 101 -21.41 10.11 15.52
CA PRO A 101 -20.83 8.87 16.03
C PRO A 101 -21.61 7.61 15.61
N GLU A 102 -22.94 7.67 15.64
CA GLU A 102 -23.83 6.57 15.30
C GLU A 102 -23.73 6.22 13.81
N GLU A 103 -23.69 7.23 12.94
CA GLU A 103 -23.49 7.02 11.49
C GLU A 103 -22.14 6.36 11.19
N ARG A 104 -21.08 6.75 11.91
CA ARG A 104 -19.76 6.14 11.77
C ARG A 104 -19.76 4.67 12.20
N VAL A 105 -20.40 4.34 13.32
CA VAL A 105 -20.53 2.95 13.78
C VAL A 105 -21.30 2.12 12.76
N ASN A 106 -22.42 2.62 12.25
CA ASN A 106 -23.22 1.91 11.25
C ASN A 106 -22.48 1.72 9.92
N SER A 107 -21.75 2.74 9.47
CA SER A 107 -20.96 2.68 8.24
C SER A 107 -19.81 1.67 8.36
N TRP A 108 -19.13 1.67 9.50
CA TRP A 108 -18.09 0.69 9.81
C TRP A 108 -18.68 -0.73 9.84
N PHE A 109 -19.73 -0.94 10.63
CA PHE A 109 -20.37 -2.25 10.79
C PHE A 109 -20.87 -2.80 9.45
N THR A 110 -21.54 -1.97 8.63
CA THR A 110 -22.04 -2.38 7.31
C THR A 110 -20.91 -2.74 6.36
N HIS A 111 -19.84 -1.94 6.33
CA HIS A 111 -18.68 -2.21 5.49
C HIS A 111 -18.05 -3.57 5.81
N PHE A 112 -17.79 -3.83 7.10
CA PHE A 112 -17.17 -5.10 7.53
C PHE A 112 -18.12 -6.29 7.41
N ARG A 113 -19.42 -6.12 7.68
CA ARG A 113 -20.42 -7.16 7.44
C ARG A 113 -20.47 -7.57 5.97
N ASN A 114 -20.46 -6.60 5.06
CA ASN A 114 -20.48 -6.88 3.63
C ASN A 114 -19.16 -7.51 3.15
N LEU A 115 -18.04 -7.12 3.75
CA LEU A 115 -16.72 -7.67 3.43
C LEU A 115 -16.58 -9.13 3.88
N LEU A 116 -17.09 -9.46 5.06
CA LEU A 116 -17.05 -10.81 5.63
C LEU A 116 -18.17 -11.73 5.09
N GLY A 117 -19.17 -11.15 4.40
CA GLY A 117 -20.31 -11.87 3.86
C GLY A 117 -21.34 -12.26 4.92
N THR A 118 -22.25 -13.17 4.56
CA THR A 118 -23.13 -13.83 5.54
C THR A 118 -22.33 -14.82 6.36
N HIS A 119 -22.53 -14.82 7.68
CA HIS A 119 -21.98 -15.83 8.56
C HIS A 119 -22.33 -17.22 8.01
N PRO A 120 -21.37 -18.16 7.86
CA PRO A 120 -21.72 -19.52 7.50
C PRO A 120 -22.72 -20.05 8.53
N THR A 121 -23.83 -20.58 8.04
CA THR A 121 -24.80 -21.31 8.84
C THR A 121 -24.12 -22.61 9.27
N VAL A 122 -23.48 -22.59 10.43
CA VAL A 122 -22.99 -23.83 11.05
C VAL A 122 -24.22 -24.50 11.64
N GLU A 123 -24.68 -25.58 11.00
CA GLU A 123 -25.59 -26.51 11.66
C GLU A 123 -24.81 -27.15 12.82
N GLY A 124 -25.07 -26.70 14.05
CA GLY A 124 -24.56 -27.33 15.28
C GLY A 124 -23.64 -26.50 16.17
N ALA A 125 -23.89 -25.21 16.39
CA ALA A 125 -23.17 -24.42 17.40
C ALA A 125 -24.10 -23.91 18.52
N GLU A 126 -24.75 -24.85 19.21
CA GLU A 126 -25.14 -24.68 20.62
C GLU A 126 -24.31 -25.67 21.44
N GLU A 127 -23.00 -25.45 21.55
CA GLU A 127 -22.27 -25.93 22.72
C GLU A 127 -22.09 -24.72 23.64
N GLU A 128 -22.93 -24.65 24.66
CA GLU A 128 -22.75 -23.76 25.80
C GLU A 128 -21.35 -24.00 26.36
N ILE A 129 -20.50 -22.97 26.31
CA ILE A 129 -19.21 -22.97 26.97
C ILE A 129 -19.50 -22.93 28.48
N PRO A 130 -19.18 -23.97 29.28
CA PRO A 130 -19.41 -23.92 30.71
C PRO A 130 -18.47 -22.88 31.31
N ALA A 131 -19.05 -21.89 31.99
CA ALA A 131 -18.29 -20.94 32.79
C ALA A 131 -17.54 -21.71 33.89
N THR A 132 -16.20 -21.64 33.85
CA THR A 132 -15.34 -22.05 34.98
C THR A 132 -14.76 -20.82 35.64
#